data_AF-A0A645HSZ6-F1
#
_entry.id   AF-A0A645HSZ6-F1
#
_cell.length_a   1.000
_cell.length_b   1.000
_cell.length_c   1.000
_cell.angle_alpha   90.00
_cell.angle_beta   90.00
_cell.angle_gamma   90.00
#
_symmetry.space_group_name_H-M   'P 1'
#
loop_
_entity.id
_entity.type
_entity.pdbx_description
1 polymer ?
#
loop_
_entity_poly.entity_id
_entity_poly.type
_entity_poly.pdbx_seq_one_letter_code
_entity_poly.pdbx_strand_id
1 'polypeptide(L)'
;MQMNNQSYGDKEILFDALNTQKQITANYNTFANECADPVLRNTMMDILNDEHSIQFDVFCELHSRGLYPTPMADSQKVEQAKQKYRSGTKGW
;
A
#
# COMPACT_ATOMS: atom_id res chain seq x y z
N MET A 1 20.54 18.16 33.46
CA MET A 1 19.62 17.24 32.78
C MET A 1 20.23 16.90 31.43
N GLN A 2 20.62 15.63 31.20
CA GLN A 2 21.04 15.18 29.88
C GLN A 2 19.77 15.01 29.04
N MET A 3 19.57 15.86 28.04
CA MET A 3 18.55 15.63 27.01
C MET A 3 19.05 14.52 26.11
N ASN A 4 18.44 13.35 26.23
CA ASN A 4 18.66 12.22 25.32
C ASN A 4 18.03 12.60 23.96
N ASN A 5 18.84 13.16 23.04
CA ASN A 5 18.38 13.42 21.68
C ASN A 5 18.35 12.09 20.91
N GLN A 6 17.30 11.28 21.14
CA GLN A 6 17.02 10.11 20.32
C GLN A 6 16.56 10.60 18.95
N SER A 7 17.52 10.81 18.04
CA SER A 7 17.23 10.93 16.62
C SER A 7 16.69 9.59 16.13
N TYR A 8 15.55 9.59 15.44
CA TYR A 8 15.10 8.42 14.70
C TYR A 8 16.12 8.07 13.61
N GLY A 9 16.38 6.78 13.43
CA GLY A 9 17.20 6.32 12.32
C GLY A 9 16.37 6.18 11.05
N ASP A 10 17.06 6.04 9.91
CA ASP A 10 16.43 5.83 8.60
C ASP A 10 15.41 4.69 8.61
N LYS A 11 15.68 3.63 9.36
CA LYS A 11 14.76 2.50 9.49
C LYS A 11 13.45 2.95 10.13
N GLU A 12 13.50 3.57 11.30
CA GLU A 12 12.29 4.02 12.00
C GLU A 12 11.50 5.02 11.15
N ILE A 13 12.18 5.94 10.48
CA ILE A 13 11.54 6.93 9.58
C ILE A 13 10.84 6.24 8.41
N LEU A 14 11.50 5.31 7.72
CA LEU A 14 10.92 4.61 6.57
C LEU A 14 9.74 3.71 6.98
N PHE A 15 9.82 3.06 8.15
CA PHE A 15 8.70 2.27 8.66
C PHE A 15 7.51 3.14 9.07
N ASP A 16 7.76 4.29 9.69
CA ASP A 16 6.71 5.26 10.00
C ASP A 16 6.03 5.79 8.73
N ALA A 17 6.82 6.15 7.71
CA ALA A 17 6.31 6.55 6.40
C ALA A 17 5.45 5.45 5.76
N LEU A 18 5.91 4.19 5.78
CA LEU A 18 5.15 3.07 5.23
C LEU A 18 3.81 2.87 5.96
N ASN A 19 3.80 2.96 7.28
CA ASN A 19 2.58 2.79 8.08
C ASN A 19 1.60 3.95 7.87
N THR A 20 2.11 5.17 7.80
CA THR A 20 1.33 6.36 7.48
C THR A 20 0.67 6.23 6.11
N GLN A 21 1.43 5.81 5.10
CA GLN A 21 0.91 5.59 3.75
C GLN A 21 -0.18 4.50 3.69
N LYS A 22 -0.03 3.41 4.46
CA LYS A 22 -1.08 2.38 4.59
C LYS A 22 -2.38 2.94 5.16
N GLN A 23 -2.28 3.83 6.15
CA GLN A 23 -3.47 4.47 6.74
C GLN A 23 -4.09 5.46 5.77
N ILE A 24 -3.29 6.30 5.11
CA ILE A 24 -3.76 7.30 4.14
C ILE A 24 -4.50 6.62 2.99
N THR A 25 -3.90 5.61 2.38
CA THR A 25 -4.53 4.86 1.27
C THR A 25 -5.84 4.19 1.70
N ALA A 26 -5.89 3.60 2.89
CA ALA A 26 -7.13 3.02 3.45
C ALA A 26 -8.23 4.08 3.67
N ASN A 27 -7.86 5.26 4.17
CA ASN A 27 -8.80 6.35 4.41
C ASN A 27 -9.38 6.89 3.11
N TYR A 28 -8.53 7.22 2.12
CA TYR A 28 -9.01 7.72 0.83
C TYR A 28 -9.88 6.70 0.10
N ASN A 29 -9.52 5.42 0.14
CA ASN A 29 -10.37 4.37 -0.42
C ASN A 29 -11.74 4.32 0.28
N THR A 30 -11.77 4.40 1.61
CA THR A 30 -13.04 4.41 2.36
C THR A 30 -13.90 5.62 2.00
N PHE A 31 -13.30 6.82 1.99
CA PHE A 31 -14.01 8.05 1.68
C PHE A 31 -14.51 8.10 0.24
N ALA A 32 -13.70 7.65 -0.73
CA ALA A 32 -14.11 7.60 -2.14
C ALA A 32 -15.26 6.61 -2.37
N ASN A 33 -15.30 5.50 -1.63
CA ASN A 33 -16.38 4.51 -1.72
C ASN A 33 -17.70 5.01 -1.11
N GLU A 34 -17.63 5.92 -0.15
CA GLU A 34 -18.80 6.48 0.55
C GLU A 34 -19.13 7.93 0.11
N CYS A 35 -18.54 8.41 -0.99
CA CYS A 35 -18.75 9.75 -1.51
C CYS A 35 -19.89 9.80 -2.56
N ALA A 36 -20.92 10.60 -2.29
CA ALA A 36 -22.06 10.77 -3.19
C ALA A 36 -21.82 11.79 -4.32
N ASP A 37 -20.85 12.70 -4.16
CA ASP A 37 -20.51 13.71 -5.17
C ASP A 37 -19.50 13.12 -6.17
N PRO A 38 -19.83 13.01 -7.47
CA PRO A 38 -18.92 12.38 -8.44
C PRO A 38 -17.62 13.14 -8.68
N VAL A 39 -17.62 14.46 -8.58
CA VAL A 39 -16.42 15.28 -8.79
C VAL A 39 -15.48 15.10 -7.62
N LEU A 40 -16.00 15.22 -6.39
CA LEU A 40 -15.22 15.00 -5.18
C LEU A 40 -14.69 13.56 -5.10
N ARG A 41 -15.53 12.58 -5.47
CA ARG A 41 -15.11 11.17 -5.55
C ARG A 41 -13.92 11.00 -6.50
N ASN A 42 -13.98 11.61 -7.68
CA ASN A 42 -12.88 11.50 -8.65
C ASN A 42 -11.60 12.14 -8.10
N THR A 43 -11.70 13.32 -7.48
CA THR A 43 -10.54 13.95 -6.81
C THR A 43 -9.94 13.03 -5.74
N MET A 44 -10.76 12.35 -4.92
CA MET A 44 -10.27 11.40 -3.92
C MET A 44 -9.58 10.18 -4.57
N MET A 45 -10.10 9.69 -5.71
CA MET A 45 -9.49 8.59 -6.45
C MET A 45 -8.15 8.99 -7.07
N ASP A 46 -8.03 10.23 -7.56
CA ASP A 46 -6.77 10.76 -8.09
C ASP A 46 -5.71 10.83 -6.97
N ILE A 47 -6.07 11.38 -5.81
CA ILE A 47 -5.18 11.39 -4.65
C ILE A 47 -4.82 9.96 -4.22
N LEU A 48 -5.79 9.05 -4.17
CA LEU A 48 -5.53 7.65 -3.82
C LEU A 48 -4.50 6.99 -4.76
N ASN A 49 -4.53 7.31 -6.06
CA ASN A 49 -3.53 6.82 -7.01
C ASN A 49 -2.13 7.37 -6.73
N ASP A 50 -2.04 8.66 -6.39
CA ASP A 50 -0.77 9.29 -6.00
C ASP A 50 -0.21 8.64 -4.72
N GLU A 51 -1.05 8.45 -3.70
CA GLU A 51 -0.65 7.83 -2.43
C GLU A 51 -0.26 6.34 -2.61
N HIS A 52 -0.91 5.62 -3.53
CA HIS A 52 -0.47 4.27 -3.92
C HIS A 52 0.95 4.27 -4.52
N SER A 53 1.26 5.27 -5.35
CA SER A 53 2.59 5.41 -5.96
C SER A 53 3.63 5.73 -4.87
N ILE A 54 3.34 6.67 -3.98
CA ILE A 54 4.22 7.05 -2.86
C ILE A 54 4.47 5.85 -1.93
N GLN A 55 3.41 5.12 -1.55
CA GLN A 55 3.56 3.92 -0.73
C GLN A 55 4.47 2.88 -1.39
N PHE A 56 4.32 2.69 -2.70
CA PHE A 56 5.13 1.73 -3.46
C PHE A 56 6.61 2.13 -3.48
N ASP A 57 6.91 3.42 -3.63
CA ASP A 57 8.28 3.93 -3.56
C ASP A 57 8.91 3.69 -2.18
N VAL A 58 8.17 3.99 -1.10
CA VAL A 58 8.64 3.72 0.28
C VAL A 58 8.85 2.22 0.52
N PHE A 59 7.95 1.38 0.00
CA PHE A 59 8.11 -0.07 0.05
C PHE A 59 9.37 -0.53 -0.68
N CYS A 60 9.61 -0.03 -1.90
CA CYS A 60 10.79 -0.36 -2.69
C CYS A 60 12.08 0.05 -1.97
N GLU A 61 12.09 1.22 -1.32
CA GLU A 61 13.23 1.69 -0.54
C GLU A 61 13.52 0.78 0.65
N LEU A 62 12.49 0.43 1.43
CA LEU A 62 12.61 -0.53 2.53
C LEU A 62 13.06 -1.92 2.05
N HIS A 63 12.53 -2.37 0.91
CA HIS A 63 12.86 -3.67 0.34
C HIS A 63 14.32 -3.72 -0.15
N SER A 64 14.78 -2.69 -0.88
CA SER A 64 16.14 -2.62 -1.43
C SER A 64 17.21 -2.56 -0.33
N ARG A 65 16.89 -1.95 0.82
CA ARG A 65 17.75 -1.93 2.01
C ARG A 65 17.66 -3.22 2.85
N GLY A 66 16.84 -4.20 2.47
CA GLY A 66 16.61 -5.43 3.22
C GLY A 66 15.83 -5.23 4.53
N LEU A 67 15.21 -4.07 4.71
CA LEU A 67 14.47 -3.71 5.92
C LEU A 67 13.04 -4.27 5.93
N TYR A 68 12.47 -4.54 4.75
CA TYR A 68 11.14 -5.14 4.59
C TYR A 68 11.17 -6.29 3.57
N PRO A 69 11.66 -7.49 3.98
CA PRO A 69 11.74 -8.63 3.08
C PRO A 69 10.33 -9.13 2.75
N THR A 70 9.94 -8.99 1.49
CA THR A 70 8.67 -9.49 0.95
C THR A 70 9.01 -10.48 -0.16
N PRO A 71 8.89 -11.80 0.08
CA PRO A 71 9.20 -12.78 -0.95
C PRO A 71 8.17 -12.70 -2.08
N MET A 72 8.65 -12.91 -3.30
CA MET A 72 7.76 -13.11 -4.44
C MET A 72 6.83 -14.30 -4.16
N ALA A 73 5.57 -14.17 -4.59
CA ALA A 73 4.64 -15.29 -4.50
C ALA A 73 5.17 -16.50 -5.27
N ASP A 74 5.01 -17.69 -4.68
CA ASP A 74 5.41 -18.95 -5.31
C ASP A 74 4.67 -19.13 -6.65
N SER A 75 5.42 -19.34 -7.73
CA SER A 75 4.87 -19.41 -9.08
C SER A 75 3.88 -20.56 -9.27
N GLN A 76 4.07 -21.69 -8.59
CA GLN A 76 3.11 -22.81 -8.62
C GLN A 76 1.81 -22.42 -7.93
N LYS A 77 1.88 -21.72 -6.78
CA LYS A 77 0.68 -21.21 -6.10
C LYS A 77 -0.06 -20.17 -6.94
N VAL A 78 0.67 -19.30 -7.65
CA VAL A 78 0.08 -18.34 -8.60
C VAL A 78 -0.65 -19.07 -9.73
N GLU A 79 -0.04 -20.10 -10.33
CA GLU A 79 -0.65 -20.86 -11.42
C GLU A 79 -1.86 -21.68 -10.96
N GLN A 80 -1.78 -22.31 -9.78
CA GLN A 80 -2.91 -22.99 -9.16
C GLN A 80 -4.08 -22.02 -8.89
N ALA A 81 -3.81 -20.81 -8.39
CA ALA A 81 -4.84 -19.78 -8.18
C ALA A 81 -5.48 -19.35 -9.50
N LYS A 82 -4.67 -19.08 -10.55
CA LYS A 82 -5.18 -18.78 -11.90
C LYS A 82 -6.09 -19.89 -12.42
N GLN A 83 -5.72 -21.15 -12.27
CA GLN A 83 -6.54 -22.29 -12.68
C GLN A 83 -7.85 -22.39 -11.87
N LYS A 84 -7.78 -22.19 -10.55
CA LYS A 84 -8.95 -22.23 -9.66
C LYS A 84 -10.02 -21.19 -10.04
N TYR A 85 -9.60 -19.98 -10.41
CA TYR A 85 -10.51 -18.89 -10.74
C TYR A 85 -10.79 -18.71 -12.24
N ARG A 86 -10.06 -19.41 -13.14
CA ARG A 86 -10.33 -19.44 -14.59
C ARG A 86 -11.75 -19.91 -14.94
N SER A 87 -12.41 -20.64 -14.04
CA SER A 87 -13.72 -21.26 -14.28
C SER A 87 -14.92 -20.45 -13.76
N GLY A 88 -14.71 -19.21 -13.29
CA GLY A 88 -15.79 -18.34 -12.77
C GLY A 88 -16.67 -17.67 -13.83
N THR A 89 -16.37 -17.80 -15.13
CA THR A 89 -17.14 -17.22 -16.25
C THR A 89 -18.30 -18.11 -16.72
N LYS A 90 -19.10 -18.64 -15.79
CA LYS A 90 -20.45 -19.14 -16.11
C LYS A 90 -21.48 -18.57 -15.14
N GLY A 91 -22.13 -17.50 -15.59
CA GLY A 91 -23.45 -17.06 -15.15
C GLY A 91 -23.45 -16.14 -13.93
N TRP A 92 -23.50 -14.83 -14.20
CA TRP A 92 -24.66 -13.99 -13.90
C TRP A 92 -24.91 -13.10 -15.12
#